data_AF-Q9T0M2-F1
#
_entry.id   AF-Q9T0M2-F1
#
_cell.length_a   1.000
_cell.length_b   1.000
_cell.length_c   1.000
_cell.angle_alpha   90.00
_cell.angle_beta   90.00
_cell.angle_gamma   90.00
#
_symmetry.space_group_name_H-M   'P 1'
#
loop_
_entity.id
_entity.type
_entity.pdbx_description
1 polymer ?
#
loop_
_entity_poly.entity_id
_entity_poly.type
_entity_poly.pdbx_seq_one_letter_code
_entity_poly.pdbx_strand_id
1 'polypeptide(L)'
;FLGLFNNEKYNKSNQIVAIEFDTFDNPNWDPLSLHHQHIGIDVNSIQSNKTTQWDFWNCKVADVDISYEASSKTLNVSLNYPGESYNVTDVVDLKDILPEWVRIGF
;
A
#
# COMPACT_ATOMS: atom_id res chain seq x y z
N PHE A 1 -2.23 7.16 9.78
CA PHE A 1 -0.82 6.69 9.78
C PHE A 1 -0.65 5.23 10.21
N LEU A 2 -1.74 4.50 10.49
CA LEU A 2 -1.76 3.02 10.60
C LEU A 2 -0.76 2.40 11.60
N GLY A 3 -0.28 3.17 12.59
CA GLY A 3 0.76 2.71 13.53
C GLY A 3 2.17 2.60 12.94
N LEU A 4 2.38 3.03 11.70
CA LEU A 4 3.64 2.92 10.97
C LEU A 4 4.43 4.24 10.90
N PHE A 5 3.73 5.39 10.88
CA PHE A 5 4.36 6.70 10.68
C PHE A 5 3.96 7.71 11.77
N ASN A 6 4.86 8.67 12.03
CA ASN A 6 4.62 9.75 12.99
C ASN A 6 3.85 10.95 12.39
N ASN A 7 3.92 11.13 11.07
CA ASN A 7 3.25 12.19 10.32
C ASN A 7 3.16 11.80 8.83
N GLU A 8 2.57 12.67 8.04
CA GLU A 8 2.32 12.50 6.61
C GLU A 8 3.52 12.76 5.69
N LYS A 9 4.63 13.25 6.23
CA LYS A 9 5.80 13.63 5.44
C LYS A 9 6.66 12.42 5.15
N TYR A 10 7.17 12.38 3.91
CA TYR A 10 8.21 11.44 3.53
C TYR A 10 9.43 11.57 4.45
N ASN A 11 9.88 10.43 4.99
CA ASN A 11 11.11 10.34 5.76
C ASN A 11 11.84 9.04 5.46
N LYS A 12 12.97 9.14 4.75
CA LYS A 12 13.81 7.99 4.38
C LYS A 12 14.25 7.15 5.58
N SER A 13 14.39 7.76 6.76
CA SER A 13 14.78 7.06 7.99
C SER A 13 13.68 6.17 8.55
N ASN A 14 12.44 6.23 8.03
CA ASN A 14 11.38 5.31 8.41
C ASN A 14 11.74 3.87 8.03
N GLN A 15 12.34 3.66 6.85
CA GLN A 15 12.69 2.36 6.29
C GLN A 15 11.50 1.38 6.30
N ILE A 16 10.37 1.84 5.80
CA ILE A 16 9.11 1.09 5.76
C ILE A 16 8.60 1.05 4.32
N VAL A 17 8.20 -0.15 3.91
CA VAL A 17 7.34 -0.38 2.75
C VAL A 17 6.08 -1.06 3.28
N ALA A 18 4.92 -0.53 2.95
CA ALA A 18 3.64 -1.08 3.36
C ALA A 18 2.66 -1.14 2.19
N ILE A 19 1.69 -2.05 2.32
CA ILE A 19 0.50 -2.10 1.48
C ILE A 19 -0.65 -1.72 2.41
N GLU A 20 -1.32 -0.62 2.11
CA GLU A 20 -2.50 -0.19 2.87
C GLU A 20 -3.79 -0.56 2.17
N PHE A 21 -4.78 -0.92 2.97
CA PHE A 21 -6.17 -1.12 2.58
C PHE A 21 -7.00 -0.06 3.32
N ASP A 22 -6.97 1.17 2.81
CA ASP A 22 -7.54 2.31 3.53
C ASP A 22 -9.05 2.42 3.27
N THR A 23 -9.78 2.63 4.36
CA THR A 23 -11.24 2.72 4.38
C THR A 23 -11.74 4.14 4.68
N PHE A 24 -10.83 5.07 5.01
CA PHE A 24 -11.17 6.42 5.43
C PHE A 24 -10.39 7.46 4.62
N ASP A 25 -11.11 8.36 3.95
CA ASP A 25 -10.50 9.45 3.18
C ASP A 25 -9.95 10.56 4.10
N ASN A 26 -8.63 10.63 4.19
CA ASN A 26 -7.85 11.69 4.80
C ASN A 26 -7.46 12.75 3.76
N PRO A 27 -8.13 13.93 3.73
CA PRO A 27 -8.01 14.91 2.65
C PRO A 27 -6.63 15.57 2.52
N ASN A 28 -5.74 15.36 3.50
CA ASN A 28 -4.40 15.95 3.51
C ASN A 28 -3.38 15.12 2.70
N TRP A 29 -3.57 13.82 2.55
CA TRP A 29 -2.60 12.93 1.90
C TRP A 29 -3.21 11.87 0.99
N ASP A 30 -4.49 11.53 1.17
CA ASP A 30 -5.14 10.54 0.33
C ASP A 30 -5.42 11.05 -1.08
N PRO A 31 -5.58 10.13 -2.06
CA PRO A 31 -5.79 10.51 -3.45
C PRO A 31 -7.11 11.26 -3.61
N LEU A 32 -7.02 12.58 -3.78
CA LEU A 32 -8.20 13.43 -4.05
C LEU A 32 -8.99 13.00 -5.29
N SER A 33 -8.36 12.31 -6.24
CA SER A 33 -9.05 11.80 -7.44
C SER A 33 -9.92 10.58 -7.17
N LEU A 34 -9.73 9.89 -6.04
CA LEU A 34 -10.44 8.66 -5.73
C LEU A 34 -11.62 8.89 -4.78
N HIS A 35 -11.59 9.89 -3.88
CA HIS A 35 -12.68 10.23 -2.94
C HIS A 35 -13.37 9.03 -2.24
N HIS A 36 -12.69 7.89 -2.19
CA HIS A 36 -13.20 6.57 -1.85
C HIS A 36 -12.07 5.75 -1.25
N GLN A 37 -12.42 4.58 -0.72
CA GLN A 37 -11.47 3.60 -0.22
C GLN A 37 -10.47 3.19 -1.32
N HIS A 38 -9.24 2.89 -0.91
CA HIS A 38 -8.17 2.58 -1.84
C HIS A 38 -7.24 1.51 -1.31
N ILE A 39 -6.52 0.88 -2.23
CA ILE A 39 -5.33 0.08 -1.92
C ILE A 39 -4.13 0.95 -2.30
N GLY A 40 -3.19 1.09 -1.37
CA GLY A 40 -2.00 1.94 -1.52
C GLY A 40 -0.70 1.17 -1.36
N ILE A 41 0.32 1.56 -2.12
CA ILE A 41 1.71 1.16 -1.90
C ILE A 41 2.46 2.34 -1.27
N ASP A 42 2.84 2.16 -0.02
CA ASP A 42 3.49 3.17 0.81
C ASP A 42 4.99 2.94 0.86
N VAL A 43 5.76 4.00 0.62
CA VAL A 43 7.22 3.97 0.70
C VAL A 43 7.68 5.14 1.55
N ASN A 44 8.07 4.85 2.80
CA ASN A 44 8.58 5.84 3.76
C ASN A 44 7.64 7.03 4.07
N SER A 45 6.37 6.95 3.68
CA SER A 45 5.32 7.95 3.87
C SER A 45 3.97 7.25 3.90
N ILE A 46 2.99 7.80 4.63
CA ILE A 46 1.57 7.39 4.54
C ILE A 46 0.92 7.86 3.23
N GLN A 47 1.50 8.87 2.58
CA GLN A 47 1.06 9.23 1.25
C GLN A 47 1.59 8.18 0.27
N SER A 48 0.71 7.31 -0.20
CA SER A 48 1.09 6.22 -1.10
C SER A 48 1.75 6.74 -2.38
N ASN A 49 2.77 6.02 -2.84
CA ASN A 49 3.38 6.28 -4.15
C ASN A 49 2.42 5.93 -5.28
N LYS A 50 1.65 4.86 -5.10
CA LYS A 50 0.69 4.36 -6.06
C LYS A 50 -0.55 3.87 -5.36
N THR A 51 -1.71 4.19 -5.93
CA THR A 51 -3.00 3.73 -5.45
C THR A 51 -3.85 3.18 -6.58
N THR A 52 -4.85 2.39 -6.20
CA THR A 52 -5.99 2.02 -7.04
C THR A 52 -7.27 2.18 -6.22
N GLN A 53 -8.39 2.46 -6.89
CA GLN A 53 -9.68 2.45 -6.22
C GLN A 53 -9.99 1.04 -5.72
N TRP A 54 -10.58 0.95 -4.54
CA TRP A 54 -11.03 -0.32 -3.98
C TRP A 54 -12.43 -0.15 -3.42
N ASP A 55 -13.41 -0.85 -3.97
CA ASP A 55 -14.75 -0.84 -3.37
C ASP A 55 -14.76 -1.84 -2.22
N PHE A 56 -14.66 -1.32 -1.00
CA PHE A 56 -14.67 -2.14 0.21
C PHE A 56 -16.02 -2.85 0.39
N TRP A 57 -16.01 -4.18 0.51
CA TRP A 57 -17.21 -4.97 0.79
C TRP A 57 -17.32 -5.28 2.29
N ASN A 58 -18.22 -4.57 2.96
CA ASN A 58 -18.38 -4.69 4.40
C ASN A 58 -18.67 -6.13 4.86
N CYS A 59 -17.88 -6.60 5.84
CA CYS A 59 -17.95 -7.94 6.41
C CYS A 59 -17.81 -9.10 5.41
N LYS A 60 -17.14 -8.87 4.26
CA LYS A 60 -16.80 -9.93 3.31
C LYS A 60 -15.32 -10.29 3.40
N VAL A 61 -15.03 -11.55 3.15
CA VAL A 61 -13.65 -12.05 3.07
C VAL A 61 -13.10 -11.63 1.71
N ALA A 62 -11.94 -10.99 1.73
CA ALA A 62 -11.15 -10.68 0.55
C ALA A 62 -9.92 -11.60 0.52
N ASP A 63 -9.61 -12.15 -0.65
CA ASP A 63 -8.37 -12.89 -0.87
C ASP A 63 -7.31 -11.95 -1.44
N VAL A 64 -6.17 -11.83 -0.75
CA VAL A 64 -5.09 -10.91 -1.10
C VAL A 64 -3.83 -11.68 -1.46
N ASP A 65 -3.30 -11.40 -2.65
CA ASP A 65 -1.99 -11.87 -3.10
C ASP A 65 -1.05 -10.67 -3.26
N ILE A 66 0.11 -10.75 -2.62
CA ILE A 66 1.18 -9.75 -2.71
C ILE A 66 2.44 -10.47 -3.19
N SER A 67 3.04 -9.97 -4.27
CA SER A 67 4.25 -10.55 -4.84
C SER A 67 5.27 -9.46 -5.17
N TYR A 68 6.55 -9.80 -5.00
CA TYR A 68 7.67 -8.94 -5.36
C TYR A 68 8.61 -9.68 -6.30
N GLU A 69 8.75 -9.17 -7.53
CA GLU A 69 9.71 -9.66 -8.52
C GLU A 69 10.98 -8.81 -8.44
N ALA A 70 12.04 -9.38 -7.86
CA ALA A 70 13.28 -8.65 -7.57
C ALA A 70 14.04 -8.22 -8.83
N SER A 71 13.93 -8.98 -9.92
CA SER A 71 14.64 -8.65 -11.18
C SER A 71 14.13 -7.36 -11.82
N SER A 72 12.83 -7.11 -11.76
CA SER A 72 12.18 -5.88 -12.25
C SER A 72 11.84 -4.89 -11.15
N LYS A 73 12.10 -5.25 -9.88
CA LYS A 73 11.74 -4.49 -8.67
C LYS A 73 10.25 -4.21 -8.57
N THR A 74 9.43 -5.10 -9.12
CA THR A 74 7.98 -4.87 -9.24
C THR A 74 7.27 -5.45 -8.03
N LEU A 75 6.60 -4.59 -7.27
CA LEU A 75 5.66 -4.98 -6.22
C LEU A 75 4.24 -4.97 -6.80
N ASN A 76 3.59 -6.12 -6.78
CA ASN A 76 2.23 -6.31 -7.26
C ASN A 76 1.32 -6.73 -6.11
N VAL A 77 0.16 -6.09 -6.03
CA VAL A 77 -0.89 -6.39 -5.05
C VAL A 77 -2.17 -6.66 -5.82
N SER A 78 -2.79 -7.79 -5.57
CA SER A 78 -4.14 -8.09 -6.03
C SER A 78 -5.04 -8.45 -4.86
N LEU A 79 -6.21 -7.82 -4.80
CA LEU A 79 -7.29 -8.14 -3.87
C LEU A 79 -8.48 -8.66 -4.66
N ASN A 80 -9.07 -9.75 -4.20
CA ASN A 80 -10.19 -10.41 -4.85
C ASN A 80 -11.37 -10.59 -3.90
N TYR A 81 -12.55 -10.19 -4.37
CA TYR A 81 -13.84 -10.65 -3.88
C TYR A 81 -14.46 -11.61 -4.91
N PRO A 82 -15.52 -12.37 -4.56
CA PRO A 82 -16.25 -13.17 -5.54
C PRO A 82 -16.79 -12.31 -6.70
N GLY A 83 -16.13 -12.40 -7.87
CA GLY A 83 -16.54 -11.70 -9.10
C GLY A 83 -15.97 -10.30 -9.28
N GLU A 84 -15.12 -9.81 -8.37
CA GLU A 84 -14.50 -8.49 -8.46
C GLU A 84 -13.04 -8.51 -7.99
N SER A 85 -12.16 -7.84 -8.72
CA SER A 85 -10.72 -7.85 -8.48
C SER A 85 -10.14 -6.45 -8.62
N TYR A 86 -9.23 -6.11 -7.71
CA TYR A 86 -8.51 -4.83 -7.69
C TYR A 86 -7.00 -5.11 -7.71
N ASN A 87 -6.26 -4.27 -8.43
CA ASN A 87 -4.82 -4.40 -8.60
C ASN A 87 -4.13 -3.05 -8.45
N VAL A 88 -3.03 -3.02 -7.69
CA VAL A 88 -2.04 -1.96 -7.77
C VAL A 88 -0.64 -2.56 -7.96
N THR A 89 0.13 -1.93 -8.85
CA THR A 89 1.52 -2.31 -9.13
C THR A 89 2.40 -1.08 -9.05
N ASP A 90 3.57 -1.21 -8.43
CA ASP A 90 4.60 -0.17 -8.42
C ASP A 90 6.02 -0.77 -8.54
N VAL A 91 6.98 0.06 -8.94
CA VAL A 91 8.40 -0.28 -8.98
C VAL A 91 9.05 0.22 -7.70
N VAL A 92 9.40 -0.71 -6.80
CA VAL A 92 9.94 -0.42 -5.47
C VAL A 92 11.29 -1.10 -5.31
N ASP A 93 12.38 -0.33 -5.23
CA ASP A 93 13.70 -0.89 -4.94
C ASP A 93 13.87 -1.13 -3.44
N LEU A 94 13.55 -2.35 -2.98
CA LEU A 94 13.63 -2.69 -1.57
C LEU A 94 15.05 -2.50 -0.99
N LYS A 95 16.09 -2.66 -1.80
CA LYS A 95 17.48 -2.51 -1.35
C LYS A 95 17.84 -1.07 -1.02
N ASP A 96 17.22 -0.09 -1.69
CA ASP A 96 17.45 1.33 -1.45
C ASP A 96 16.64 1.88 -0.25
N ILE A 97 15.63 1.13 0.19
CA ILE A 97 14.64 1.55 1.18
C ILE A 97 14.85 0.83 2.53
N LEU A 98 14.97 -0.49 2.50
CA LEU A 98 14.93 -1.35 3.69
C LEU A 98 16.35 -1.77 4.14
N PRO A 99 16.55 -2.05 5.44
CA PRO A 99 17.76 -2.73 5.90
C PRO A 99 17.78 -4.20 5.44
N GLU A 100 18.93 -4.86 5.59
CA GLU A 100 19.10 -6.27 5.21
C GLU A 100 18.17 -7.23 5.98
N TRP A 101 17.80 -6.88 7.22
CA TRP A 101 16.95 -7.69 8.08
C TRP A 101 15.67 -6.94 8.41
N VAL A 102 14.53 -7.53 8.05
CA VAL A 102 13.20 -6.92 8.21
C VAL A 102 12.27 -7.80 9.03
N ARG A 103 11.18 -7.21 9.49
CA ARG A 103 10.03 -7.91 10.06
C ARG A 103 8.84 -7.69 9.13
N ILE A 104 8.00 -8.71 8.99
CA ILE A 104 6.81 -8.70 8.16
C ILE A 104 5.62 -8.99 9.07
N GLY A 105 4.52 -8.27 8.90
CA GLY A 105 3.32 -8.41 9.72
C GLY A 105 2.19 -7.49 9.28
N PHE A 106 1.22 -7.34 10.19
CA PHE A 106 0.05 -6.48 10.09
C PHE A 106 -0.08 -5.66 11.37
#